data_AF-A0A1Y1ZW61-F1
#
_entry.id   AF-A0A1Y1ZW61-F1
#
_cell.length_a   1.000
_cell.length_b   1.000
_cell.length_c   1.000
_cell.angle_alpha   90.00
_cell.angle_beta   90.00
_cell.angle_gamma   90.00
#
_symmetry.space_group_name_H-M   'P 1'
#
loop_
_entity.id
_entity.type
_entity.pdbx_description
1 polymer ?
#
loop_
_entity_poly.entity_id
_entity_poly.type
_entity_poly.pdbx_seq_one_letter_code
_entity_poly.pdbx_strand_id
1 'polypeptide(L)'
;MAPFSAPVSMSNPFVNEDIRRLVRAQLRTGREFRRWPDDLLTKIEHTVSTGAQGMFWWAVCQVEVIKRLKCDRWLVESTLKNLPKTLHETYDRILIAIPIEDRIWVYHVLAWICLEEDLPFLGDIGKPMMSSFVLKAATRSATSVAPHLQVRHYDLETLRELCGCLVQVSDLNPKNANDTSKEVTLAQYTVREYLDLPTPPFGLQEVRKLSQVPIRHTFQVTVFKQVLYMTAIESDQALAHSLLGCSISPTLEG
;
A
#
# COMPACT_ATOMS: atom_id res chain seq x y z
N MET A 1 11.14 -18.50 40.06
CA MET A 1 11.55 -18.68 38.65
C MET A 1 11.63 -17.30 38.02
N ALA A 2 12.82 -16.85 37.62
CA ALA A 2 12.95 -15.62 36.82
C ALA A 2 12.47 -15.92 35.39
N PRO A 3 11.77 -14.98 34.72
CA PRO A 3 11.35 -15.18 33.34
C PRO A 3 12.57 -15.32 32.42
N PHE A 4 12.53 -16.29 31.50
CA PHE A 4 13.59 -16.55 30.51
C PHE A 4 13.69 -15.49 29.40
N SER A 5 12.81 -14.49 29.42
CA SER A 5 12.79 -13.38 28.48
C SER A 5 12.44 -12.09 29.23
N ALA A 6 13.21 -11.04 28.95
CA ALA A 6 12.94 -9.69 29.42
C ALA A 6 12.45 -8.84 28.24
N PRO A 7 11.40 -8.02 28.41
CA PRO A 7 10.96 -7.13 27.35
C PRO A 7 12.07 -6.11 27.04
N VAL A 8 12.45 -6.04 25.77
CA VAL A 8 13.40 -5.03 25.27
C VAL A 8 12.60 -3.85 24.72
N SER A 9 12.78 -2.67 25.31
CA SER A 9 12.18 -1.45 24.80
C SER A 9 12.84 -1.04 23.48
N MET A 10 12.03 -0.86 22.44
CA MET A 10 12.47 -0.25 21.17
C MET A 10 12.67 1.26 21.29
N SER A 11 12.14 1.90 22.34
CA SER A 11 12.41 3.30 22.66
C SER A 11 13.62 3.37 23.61
N ASN A 12 14.82 3.40 23.02
CA ASN A 12 16.08 3.49 23.74
C ASN A 12 17.11 4.35 22.97
N PRO A 13 18.17 4.87 23.63
CA PRO A 13 19.11 5.79 23.00
C PRO A 13 19.84 5.23 21.77
N PHE A 14 20.12 3.93 21.73
CA PHE A 14 20.80 3.30 20.60
C PHE A 14 19.90 3.26 19.37
N VAL A 15 18.65 2.83 19.54
CA VAL A 15 17.65 2.84 18.47
C VAL A 15 17.37 4.26 17.98
N ASN A 16 17.30 5.25 18.88
CA ASN A 16 17.09 6.64 18.49
C ASN A 16 18.24 7.18 17.60
N GLU A 17 19.49 6.83 17.92
CA GLU A 17 20.65 7.21 17.11
C GLU A 17 20.63 6.50 15.75
N ASP A 18 20.23 5.23 15.68
CA ASP A 18 20.09 4.51 14.41
C ASP A 18 18.96 5.07 13.54
N ILE A 19 17.83 5.46 14.13
CA ILE A 19 16.75 6.17 13.41
C ILE A 19 17.28 7.51 12.89
N ARG A 20 18.03 8.26 13.70
CA ARG A 20 18.63 9.54 13.28
C ARG A 20 19.57 9.35 12.09
N ARG A 21 20.41 8.31 12.12
CA ARG A 21 21.30 7.94 11.00
C ARG A 21 20.51 7.57 9.75
N LEU A 22 19.42 6.81 9.89
CA LEU A 22 18.53 6.48 8.79
C LEU A 22 17.92 7.74 8.15
N VAL A 23 17.34 8.63 8.95
CA VAL A 23 16.74 9.88 8.46
C VAL A 23 17.78 10.74 7.76
N ARG A 24 18.96 10.93 8.38
CA ARG A 24 20.07 11.65 7.77
C ARG A 24 20.49 11.05 6.44
N ALA A 25 20.58 9.72 6.35
CA ALA A 25 20.94 9.03 5.12
C ALA A 25 19.90 9.28 4.02
N GLN A 26 18.61 9.23 4.33
CA GLN A 26 17.53 9.53 3.38
C GLN A 26 17.57 10.99 2.91
N LEU A 27 17.78 11.95 3.81
CA LEU A 27 17.88 13.37 3.45
C LEU A 27 19.10 13.67 2.57
N ARG A 28 20.23 12.99 2.79
CA ARG A 28 21.46 13.20 1.99
C ARG A 28 21.44 12.50 0.64
N THR A 29 20.78 11.35 0.55
CA THR A 29 20.74 10.53 -0.68
C THR A 29 19.58 10.90 -1.59
N GLY A 30 18.48 11.42 -1.03
CA GLY A 30 17.31 11.88 -1.78
C GLY A 30 17.65 13.05 -2.71
N ARG A 31 17.36 12.89 -4.00
CA ARG A 31 17.63 13.91 -5.03
C ARG A 31 16.79 15.18 -4.80
N GLU A 32 15.61 14.99 -4.21
CA GLU A 32 14.60 16.00 -3.90
C GLU A 32 15.10 16.98 -2.83
N PHE A 33 15.95 16.50 -1.92
CA PHE A 33 16.50 17.28 -0.80
C PHE A 33 17.79 18.03 -1.14
N ARG A 34 18.42 17.76 -2.30
CA ARG A 34 19.74 18.31 -2.67
C ARG A 34 19.85 19.84 -2.64
N ARG A 35 18.73 20.54 -2.85
CA ARG A 35 18.67 22.01 -2.89
C ARG A 35 18.00 22.62 -1.67
N TRP A 36 17.67 21.81 -0.66
CA TRP A 36 17.00 22.30 0.54
C TRP A 36 18.02 22.99 1.45
N PRO A 37 17.63 24.04 2.18
CA PRO A 37 18.50 24.70 3.15
C PRO A 37 18.96 23.76 4.26
N ASP A 38 20.24 23.82 4.64
CA ASP A 38 20.84 22.96 5.68
C ASP A 38 20.16 23.12 7.05
N ASP A 39 19.69 24.34 7.39
CA ASP A 39 18.94 24.59 8.62
C ASP A 39 17.60 23.85 8.62
N LEU A 40 16.92 23.80 7.48
CA LEU A 40 15.67 23.08 7.32
C LEU A 40 15.89 21.56 7.37
N LEU A 41 16.94 21.05 6.71
CA LEU A 41 17.31 19.62 6.76
C LEU A 41 17.67 19.18 8.18
N THR A 42 18.42 20.00 8.91
CA THR A 42 18.76 19.74 10.32
C THR A 42 17.51 19.68 11.19
N LYS A 43 16.55 20.58 10.96
CA LYS A 43 15.27 20.59 11.66
C LYS A 43 14.43 19.35 11.36
N ILE A 44 14.37 18.92 10.10
CA ILE A 44 13.67 17.68 9.71
C ILE A 44 14.33 16.48 10.38
N GLU A 45 15.66 16.36 10.29
CA GLU A 45 16.42 15.26 10.92
C GLU A 45 16.09 15.18 12.41
N HIS A 46 16.20 16.29 13.13
CA HIS A 46 15.95 16.34 14.57
C HIS A 46 14.50 16.00 14.92
N THR A 47 13.53 16.65 14.27
CA THR A 47 12.11 16.47 14.62
C THR A 47 11.60 15.07 14.28
N VAL A 48 11.98 14.52 13.12
CA VAL A 48 11.55 13.17 12.71
C VAL A 48 12.25 12.10 13.57
N SER A 49 13.56 12.20 13.79
CA SER A 49 14.25 11.20 14.64
C SER A 49 13.74 11.19 16.08
N THR A 50 13.43 12.35 16.64
CA THR A 50 12.88 12.46 17.99
C THR A 50 11.43 11.97 18.08
N GLY A 51 10.61 12.28 17.07
CA GLY A 51 9.20 11.87 17.02
C GLY A 51 8.99 10.37 16.77
N ALA A 52 9.97 9.67 16.24
CA ALA A 52 9.84 8.26 15.86
C ALA A 52 9.65 7.32 17.05
N GLN A 53 10.17 7.65 18.24
CA GLN A 53 9.98 6.87 19.47
C GLN A 53 10.21 5.34 19.30
N GLY A 54 11.25 4.96 18.56
CA GLY A 54 11.57 3.55 18.26
C GLY A 54 10.95 2.97 16.98
N MET A 55 10.14 3.75 16.25
CA MET A 55 9.46 3.33 15.02
C MET A 55 10.24 3.78 13.76
N PHE A 56 11.14 2.92 13.25
CA PHE A 56 11.88 3.20 12.00
C PHE A 56 10.96 3.51 10.81
N TRP A 57 9.90 2.73 10.64
CA TRP A 57 8.94 2.92 9.54
C TRP A 57 8.14 4.21 9.65
N TRP A 58 7.89 4.68 10.87
CA TRP A 58 7.26 5.97 11.07
C TRP A 58 8.16 7.08 10.54
N ALA A 59 9.46 7.01 10.84
CA ALA A 59 10.44 7.98 10.35
C ALA A 59 10.52 7.97 8.81
N VAL A 60 10.57 6.78 8.21
CA VAL A 60 10.54 6.60 6.74
C VAL A 60 9.30 7.26 6.13
N CYS A 61 8.11 6.99 6.69
CA CYS A 61 6.87 7.59 6.21
C CYS A 61 6.88 9.13 6.33
N GLN A 62 7.38 9.69 7.44
CA GLN A 62 7.42 11.15 7.59
C GLN A 62 8.35 11.80 6.57
N VAL A 63 9.51 11.21 6.30
CA VAL A 63 10.45 11.73 5.28
C VAL A 63 9.80 11.68 3.90
N GLU A 64 9.09 10.61 3.55
CA GLU A 64 8.39 10.48 2.26
C GLU A 64 7.25 11.50 2.11
N VAL A 65 6.51 11.79 3.18
CA VAL A 65 5.49 12.87 3.18
C VAL A 65 6.15 14.23 2.99
N ILE A 66 7.22 14.53 3.74
CA ILE A 66 7.92 15.82 3.67
C ILE A 66 8.54 16.04 2.29
N LYS A 67 9.09 15.00 1.68
CA LYS A 67 9.65 15.03 0.32
C LYS A 67 8.67 15.61 -0.71
N ARG A 68 7.37 15.33 -0.57
CA ARG A 68 6.31 15.79 -1.50
C ARG A 68 5.99 17.28 -1.37
N LEU A 69 6.44 17.93 -0.31
CA LEU A 69 6.20 19.36 -0.06
C LEU A 69 7.15 20.29 -0.86
N LYS A 70 8.05 19.72 -1.69
CA LYS A 70 8.88 20.44 -2.68
C LYS A 70 9.64 21.65 -2.12
N CYS A 71 10.17 21.56 -0.90
CA CYS A 71 10.92 22.63 -0.21
C CYS A 71 10.10 23.88 0.15
N ASP A 72 8.76 23.81 0.15
CA ASP A 72 7.94 24.89 0.70
C ASP A 72 8.17 24.98 2.22
N ARG A 73 8.95 25.99 2.64
CA ARG A 73 9.36 26.14 4.04
C ARG A 73 8.18 26.26 4.98
N TRP A 74 7.13 27.01 4.61
CA TRP A 74 5.96 27.20 5.47
C TRP A 74 5.22 25.87 5.64
N LEU A 75 5.00 25.16 4.54
CA LEU A 75 4.30 23.87 4.56
C LEU A 75 5.10 22.82 5.34
N VAL A 76 6.40 22.72 5.10
CA VAL A 76 7.30 21.79 5.82
C VAL A 76 7.27 22.09 7.32
N GLU A 77 7.42 23.34 7.73
CA GLU A 77 7.39 23.69 9.16
C GLU A 77 6.03 23.44 9.80
N SER A 78 4.94 23.66 9.07
CA SER A 78 3.59 23.32 9.53
C SER A 78 3.43 21.80 9.71
N THR A 79 3.90 21.00 8.75
CA THR A 79 3.88 19.54 8.83
C THR A 79 4.72 19.03 10.00
N LEU A 80 5.92 19.59 10.22
CA LEU A 80 6.79 19.21 11.34
C LEU A 80 6.17 19.51 12.71
N LYS A 81 5.32 20.54 12.83
CA LYS A 81 4.59 20.84 14.07
C LYS A 81 3.44 19.87 14.34
N ASN A 82 2.89 19.27 13.27
CA ASN A 82 1.69 18.46 13.32
C ASN A 82 1.96 17.02 12.86
N LEU A 83 3.11 16.43 13.19
CA LEU A 83 3.42 15.05 12.82
C LEU A 83 2.46 14.06 13.53
N PRO A 84 2.11 12.92 12.89
CA PRO A 84 1.30 11.88 13.51
C PRO A 84 2.01 11.25 14.70
N LYS A 85 1.28 10.85 15.74
CA LYS A 85 1.88 10.25 16.95
C LYS A 85 2.20 8.77 16.78
N THR A 86 1.56 8.10 15.83
CA THR A 86 1.67 6.65 15.65
C THR A 86 1.73 6.27 14.17
N LEU A 87 2.15 5.02 13.89
CA LEU A 87 2.04 4.45 12.54
C LEU A 87 0.59 4.40 12.04
N HIS A 88 -0.36 4.06 12.91
CA HIS A 88 -1.78 4.01 12.55
C HIS A 88 -2.30 5.38 12.12
N GLU A 89 -1.99 6.43 12.89
CA GLU A 89 -2.35 7.81 12.53
C GLU A 89 -1.67 8.25 11.22
N THR A 90 -0.44 7.76 10.97
CA THR A 90 0.24 8.00 9.69
C THR A 90 -0.53 7.38 8.53
N TYR A 91 -1.00 6.13 8.68
CA TYR A 91 -1.79 5.44 7.67
C TYR A 91 -3.16 6.08 7.47
N ASP A 92 -3.84 6.48 8.55
CA ASP A 92 -5.10 7.24 8.48
C ASP A 92 -4.93 8.50 7.64
N ARG A 93 -3.88 9.30 7.91
CA ARG A 93 -3.63 10.56 7.19
C ARG A 93 -3.36 10.34 5.71
N ILE A 94 -2.60 9.30 5.35
CA ILE A 94 -2.36 8.95 3.94
C ILE A 94 -3.69 8.61 3.27
N LEU A 95 -4.49 7.74 3.88
CA LEU A 95 -5.77 7.32 3.30
C LEU A 95 -6.80 8.45 3.23
N ILE A 96 -6.79 9.37 4.19
CA ILE A 96 -7.66 10.57 4.20
C ILE A 96 -7.27 11.53 3.07
N ALA A 97 -5.96 11.69 2.83
CA ALA A 97 -5.44 12.61 1.83
C ALA A 97 -5.75 12.15 0.39
N ILE A 98 -6.13 10.89 0.18
CA ILE A 98 -6.57 10.39 -1.12
C ILE A 98 -7.86 11.12 -1.55
N PRO A 99 -7.89 11.73 -2.76
CA PRO A 99 -9.08 12.34 -3.34
C PRO A 99 -10.26 11.36 -3.38
N ILE A 100 -11.47 11.84 -3.11
CA ILE A 100 -12.66 11.00 -2.92
C ILE A 100 -12.91 10.11 -4.15
N GLU A 101 -12.71 10.67 -5.34
CA GLU A 101 -12.75 9.99 -6.63
C GLU A 101 -11.81 8.77 -6.74
N ASP A 102 -10.66 8.79 -6.08
CA ASP A 102 -9.62 7.76 -6.23
C ASP A 102 -9.66 6.73 -5.09
N ARG A 103 -10.42 6.98 -4.01
CA ARG A 103 -10.49 6.10 -2.84
C ARG A 103 -11.01 4.71 -3.16
N ILE A 104 -12.01 4.60 -4.05
CA ILE A 104 -12.53 3.30 -4.49
C ILE A 104 -11.43 2.54 -5.22
N TRP A 105 -10.73 3.19 -6.15
CA TRP A 105 -9.64 2.56 -6.86
C TRP A 105 -8.51 2.10 -5.92
N VAL A 106 -8.06 2.96 -5.00
CA VAL A 106 -7.02 2.61 -4.01
C VAL A 106 -7.45 1.46 -3.12
N TYR A 107 -8.71 1.44 -2.65
CA TYR A 107 -9.24 0.33 -1.87
C TYR A 107 -9.11 -1.00 -2.62
N HIS A 108 -9.50 -1.01 -3.90
CA HIS A 108 -9.39 -2.20 -4.73
C HIS A 108 -7.93 -2.61 -4.94
N VAL A 109 -7.00 -1.67 -5.16
CA VAL A 109 -5.57 -1.99 -5.27
C VAL A 109 -5.05 -2.64 -3.99
N LEU A 110 -5.29 -2.04 -2.82
CA LEU A 110 -4.85 -2.59 -1.55
C LEU A 110 -5.44 -3.98 -1.29
N ALA A 111 -6.72 -4.19 -1.64
CA ALA A 111 -7.37 -5.49 -1.51
C ALA A 111 -6.74 -6.56 -2.41
N TRP A 112 -6.35 -6.20 -3.64
CA TRP A 112 -5.63 -7.11 -4.55
C TRP A 112 -4.26 -7.49 -4.02
N ILE A 113 -3.50 -6.54 -3.47
CA ILE A 113 -2.18 -6.80 -2.87
C ILE A 113 -2.33 -7.73 -1.65
N CYS A 114 -3.28 -7.45 -0.75
CA CYS A 114 -3.52 -8.32 0.41
C CYS A 114 -3.92 -9.74 0.00
N LEU A 115 -4.72 -9.87 -1.06
CA LEU A 115 -5.14 -11.18 -1.55
C LEU A 115 -4.01 -11.97 -2.18
N GLU A 116 -3.12 -11.32 -2.92
CA GLU A 116 -1.92 -11.96 -3.46
C GLU A 116 -1.10 -12.62 -2.35
N GLU A 117 -0.88 -11.91 -1.24
CA GLU A 117 -0.15 -12.45 -0.09
C GLU A 117 -0.90 -13.64 0.58
N ASP A 118 -2.23 -13.71 0.45
CA ASP A 118 -3.07 -14.80 0.97
C ASP A 118 -3.18 -16.02 0.03
N LEU A 119 -2.95 -15.84 -1.28
CA LEU A 119 -3.14 -16.85 -2.31
C LEU A 119 -1.84 -17.16 -3.06
N PRO A 120 -0.83 -17.76 -2.41
CA PRO A 120 0.46 -18.06 -3.02
C PRO A 120 0.40 -19.07 -4.18
N PHE A 121 -0.77 -19.70 -4.41
CA PHE A 121 -1.00 -20.64 -5.52
C PHE A 121 -1.47 -19.95 -6.82
N LEU A 122 -1.83 -18.66 -6.80
CA LEU A 122 -2.26 -17.92 -7.99
C LEU A 122 -1.09 -17.47 -8.88
N GLY A 123 0.10 -17.37 -8.30
CA GLY A 123 1.34 -17.25 -9.06
C GLY A 123 1.77 -18.63 -9.54
N ASP A 124 2.21 -18.73 -10.79
CA ASP A 124 2.93 -19.90 -11.29
C ASP A 124 4.15 -20.13 -10.38
N ILE A 125 3.99 -21.03 -9.39
CA ILE A 125 4.98 -21.43 -8.39
C ILE A 125 5.70 -20.22 -7.75
N GLY A 126 4.99 -19.47 -6.89
CA GLY A 126 5.62 -18.54 -5.95
C GLY A 126 6.20 -17.25 -6.54
N LYS A 127 5.77 -16.85 -7.75
CA LYS A 127 6.10 -15.54 -8.31
C LYS A 127 5.09 -14.47 -7.88
N PRO A 128 5.54 -13.30 -7.40
CA PRO A 128 4.67 -12.15 -7.14
C PRO A 128 3.95 -11.68 -8.41
N MET A 129 2.74 -11.13 -8.24
CA MET A 129 1.94 -10.63 -9.36
C MET A 129 2.62 -9.42 -9.99
N MET A 130 2.55 -9.37 -11.32
CA MET A 130 2.97 -8.19 -12.05
C MET A 130 2.08 -7.00 -11.66
N SER A 131 2.70 -5.86 -11.39
CA SER A 131 2.01 -4.61 -11.11
C SER A 131 0.99 -4.22 -12.18
N SER A 132 1.29 -4.51 -13.46
CA SER A 132 0.35 -4.29 -14.57
C SER A 132 -0.93 -5.12 -14.43
N PHE A 133 -0.83 -6.32 -13.88
CA PHE A 133 -1.99 -7.16 -13.56
C PHE A 133 -2.77 -6.56 -12.40
N VAL A 134 -2.11 -6.25 -11.27
CA VAL A 134 -2.74 -5.64 -10.10
C VAL A 134 -3.50 -4.37 -10.47
N LEU A 135 -2.88 -3.46 -11.23
CA LEU A 135 -3.50 -2.21 -11.68
C LEU A 135 -4.73 -2.46 -12.58
N LYS A 136 -4.64 -3.37 -13.57
CA LYS A 136 -5.76 -3.71 -14.46
C LYS A 136 -6.91 -4.36 -13.67
N ALA A 137 -6.58 -5.30 -12.80
CA ALA A 137 -7.55 -6.07 -12.02
C ALA A 137 -8.28 -5.17 -11.01
N ALA A 138 -7.54 -4.28 -10.32
CA ALA A 138 -8.10 -3.27 -9.43
C ALA A 138 -8.98 -2.27 -10.19
N THR A 139 -8.53 -1.78 -11.34
CA THR A 139 -9.32 -0.84 -12.16
C THR A 139 -10.63 -1.47 -12.63
N ARG A 140 -10.57 -2.74 -13.08
CA ARG A 140 -11.77 -3.47 -13.50
C ARG A 140 -12.74 -3.70 -12.35
N SER A 141 -12.26 -4.13 -11.18
CA SER A 141 -13.13 -4.37 -10.02
C SER A 141 -13.68 -3.07 -9.45
N ALA A 142 -12.90 -1.98 -9.42
CA ALA A 142 -13.37 -0.65 -9.03
C ALA A 142 -14.46 -0.13 -10.00
N THR A 143 -14.25 -0.27 -11.32
CA THR A 143 -15.21 0.18 -12.34
C THR A 143 -16.54 -0.59 -12.26
N SER A 144 -16.53 -1.84 -11.80
CA SER A 144 -17.77 -2.62 -11.61
C SER A 144 -18.68 -2.04 -10.51
N VAL A 145 -18.11 -1.35 -9.52
CA VAL A 145 -18.84 -0.69 -8.42
C VAL A 145 -19.06 0.80 -8.73
N ALA A 146 -18.12 1.42 -9.44
CA ALA A 146 -18.10 2.84 -9.77
C ALA A 146 -17.78 3.06 -11.26
N PRO A 147 -18.78 2.98 -12.16
CA PRO A 147 -18.56 3.02 -13.61
C PRO A 147 -17.84 4.27 -14.13
N HIS A 148 -17.95 5.40 -13.41
CA HIS A 148 -17.27 6.66 -13.77
C HIS A 148 -15.73 6.57 -13.73
N LEU A 149 -15.16 5.57 -13.06
CA LEU A 149 -13.71 5.34 -13.02
C LEU A 149 -13.15 4.79 -14.34
N GLN A 150 -13.99 4.31 -15.26
CA GLN A 150 -13.56 3.76 -16.55
C GLN A 150 -12.75 4.75 -17.40
N VAL A 151 -12.97 6.05 -17.21
CA VAL A 151 -12.32 7.13 -17.98
C VAL A 151 -10.99 7.55 -17.37
N ARG A 152 -10.68 7.14 -16.13
CA ARG A 152 -9.42 7.49 -15.45
C ARG A 152 -8.31 6.52 -15.85
N HIS A 153 -7.12 7.07 -16.05
CA HIS A 153 -5.92 6.29 -16.29
C HIS A 153 -5.11 6.22 -15.00
N TYR A 154 -4.95 5.01 -14.47
CA TYR A 154 -4.13 4.73 -13.30
C TYR A 154 -2.88 3.96 -13.69
N ASP A 155 -1.74 4.44 -13.22
CA ASP A 155 -0.44 3.82 -13.42
C ASP A 155 0.35 3.71 -12.11
N LEU A 156 1.60 3.27 -12.20
CA LEU A 156 2.48 3.12 -11.04
C LEU A 156 2.87 4.45 -10.39
N GLU A 157 2.90 5.54 -11.17
CA GLU A 157 3.20 6.87 -10.64
C GLU A 157 2.03 7.37 -9.79
N THR A 158 0.82 7.28 -10.35
CA THR A 158 -0.43 7.59 -9.65
C THR A 158 -0.58 6.73 -8.39
N LEU A 159 -0.27 5.43 -8.46
CA LEU A 159 -0.31 4.55 -7.29
C LEU A 159 0.63 5.04 -6.18
N ARG A 160 1.88 5.38 -6.53
CA ARG A 160 2.88 5.88 -5.58
C ARG A 160 2.44 7.20 -4.96
N GLU A 161 1.86 8.09 -5.76
CA GLU A 161 1.35 9.37 -5.28
C GLU A 161 0.20 9.18 -4.29
N LEU A 162 -0.77 8.33 -4.59
CA LEU A 162 -1.94 8.13 -3.75
C LEU A 162 -1.62 7.32 -2.47
N CYS A 163 -0.88 6.22 -2.59
CA CYS A 163 -0.64 5.30 -1.49
C CYS A 163 0.60 5.63 -0.65
N GLY A 164 1.53 6.42 -1.17
CA GLY A 164 2.75 6.81 -0.44
C GLY A 164 3.48 5.64 0.20
N CYS A 165 3.76 5.73 1.50
CA CYS A 165 4.50 4.70 2.21
C CYS A 165 3.68 3.44 2.55
N LEU A 166 2.44 3.31 2.06
CA LEU A 166 1.63 2.10 2.25
C LEU A 166 2.06 0.96 1.31
N VAL A 167 2.58 1.31 0.14
CA VAL A 167 2.96 0.34 -0.91
C VAL A 167 4.41 0.52 -1.32
N GLN A 168 5.01 -0.57 -1.78
CA GLN A 168 6.34 -0.59 -2.36
C GLN A 168 6.26 -1.14 -3.78
N VAL A 169 7.07 -0.59 -4.68
CA VAL A 169 7.16 -1.05 -6.07
C VAL A 169 8.61 -1.39 -6.37
N SER A 170 8.88 -2.66 -6.67
CA SER A 170 10.20 -3.23 -6.93
C SER A 170 10.28 -3.82 -8.34
N ASP A 171 11.51 -4.10 -8.80
CA ASP A 171 11.73 -4.94 -9.97
C ASP A 171 11.35 -6.39 -9.66
N LEU A 172 10.54 -7.00 -10.52
CA LEU A 172 10.13 -8.40 -10.39
C LEU A 172 11.33 -9.34 -10.56
N ASN A 173 12.27 -8.97 -11.43
CA ASN A 173 13.50 -9.72 -11.65
C ASN A 173 14.72 -8.78 -11.63
N PRO A 174 15.21 -8.39 -10.44
CA PRO A 174 16.31 -7.43 -10.32
C PRO A 174 17.64 -7.94 -10.91
N LYS A 175 17.75 -9.25 -11.19
CA LYS A 175 18.94 -9.85 -11.80
C LYS A 175 18.95 -9.74 -13.33
N ASN A 176 17.80 -9.47 -13.95
CA ASN A 176 17.67 -9.36 -15.40
C ASN A 176 17.40 -7.90 -15.79
N ALA A 177 18.44 -7.18 -16.19
CA ALA A 177 18.32 -5.76 -16.58
C ALA A 177 17.41 -5.52 -17.80
N ASN A 178 17.10 -6.55 -18.59
CA ASN A 178 16.16 -6.45 -19.72
C ASN A 178 14.71 -6.65 -19.29
N ASP A 179 14.47 -7.18 -18.09
CA ASP A 179 13.13 -7.33 -17.54
C ASP A 179 12.72 -6.04 -16.85
N THR A 180 11.75 -5.35 -17.43
CA THR A 180 11.20 -4.09 -16.90
C THR A 180 9.97 -4.30 -16.03
N SER A 181 9.58 -5.57 -15.81
CA SER A 181 8.40 -5.93 -15.02
C SER A 181 8.59 -5.49 -13.57
N LYS A 182 7.56 -4.84 -13.04
CA LYS A 182 7.52 -4.40 -11.63
C LYS A 182 6.51 -5.23 -10.85
N GLU A 183 6.78 -5.45 -9.58
CA GLU A 183 5.83 -5.94 -8.59
C GLU A 183 5.35 -4.79 -7.70
N VAL A 184 4.18 -4.94 -7.09
CA VAL A 184 3.65 -4.02 -6.08
C VAL A 184 3.30 -4.83 -4.83
N THR A 185 3.86 -4.45 -3.69
CA THR A 185 3.61 -5.11 -2.40
C THR A 185 3.23 -4.07 -1.35
N LEU A 186 2.74 -4.53 -0.20
CA LEU A 186 2.66 -3.64 0.96
C LEU A 186 4.08 -3.28 1.40
N ALA A 187 4.31 -2.00 1.71
CA ALA A 187 5.64 -1.55 2.10
C ALA A 187 6.14 -2.24 3.37
N GLN A 188 5.21 -2.68 4.23
CA GLN A 188 5.54 -3.22 5.54
C GLN A 188 4.38 -4.02 6.15
N TYR A 189 4.69 -5.02 6.98
CA TYR A 189 3.68 -5.91 7.57
C TYR A 189 2.64 -5.19 8.46
N THR A 190 2.98 -4.09 9.12
CA THR A 190 2.04 -3.31 9.95
C THR A 190 1.01 -2.57 9.11
N VAL A 191 1.28 -2.32 7.82
CA VAL A 191 0.26 -1.81 6.89
C VAL A 191 -0.83 -2.87 6.74
N ARG A 192 -0.43 -4.14 6.60
CA ARG A 192 -1.37 -5.26 6.56
C ARG A 192 -2.17 -5.38 7.85
N GLU A 193 -1.50 -5.40 9.00
CA GLU A 193 -2.18 -5.46 10.30
C GLU A 193 -3.21 -4.34 10.46
N TYR A 194 -2.87 -3.13 10.00
CA TYR A 194 -3.75 -1.98 10.02
C TYR A 194 -4.97 -2.15 9.08
N LEU A 195 -4.76 -2.69 7.87
CA LEU A 195 -5.84 -2.96 6.91
C LEU A 195 -6.77 -4.10 7.38
N ASP A 196 -6.24 -5.05 8.16
CA ASP A 196 -6.98 -6.17 8.74
C ASP A 196 -7.79 -5.79 10.00
N LEU A 197 -7.67 -4.54 10.48
CA LEU A 197 -8.44 -4.09 11.64
C LEU A 197 -9.97 -4.21 11.42
N PRO A 198 -10.74 -4.59 12.46
CA PRO A 198 -12.18 -4.78 12.34
C PRO A 198 -12.91 -3.52 11.86
N THR A 199 -12.46 -2.35 12.33
CA THR A 199 -12.95 -1.04 11.90
C THR A 199 -12.23 -0.59 10.64
N PRO A 200 -12.94 -0.10 9.60
CA PRO A 200 -12.28 0.45 8.43
C PRO A 200 -11.31 1.58 8.79
N PRO A 201 -10.13 1.63 8.15
CA PRO A 201 -9.29 2.82 8.11
C PRO A 201 -10.12 4.08 7.88
N PHE A 202 -9.86 5.17 8.60
CA PHE A 202 -10.74 6.35 8.57
C PHE A 202 -10.93 6.90 7.13
N GLY A 203 -9.87 6.88 6.33
CA GLY A 203 -9.91 7.30 4.92
C GLY A 203 -10.75 6.41 4.00
N LEU A 204 -11.05 5.17 4.39
CA LEU A 204 -11.75 4.17 3.56
C LEU A 204 -13.12 3.77 4.14
N GLN A 205 -13.63 4.46 5.18
CA GLN A 205 -14.90 4.09 5.83
C GLN A 205 -16.10 4.09 4.87
N GLU A 206 -16.23 5.13 4.05
CA GLU A 206 -17.32 5.23 3.08
C GLU A 206 -17.20 4.20 1.96
N VAL A 207 -15.97 3.89 1.53
CA VAL A 207 -15.73 2.87 0.48
C VAL A 207 -16.04 1.47 0.99
N ARG A 208 -15.71 1.14 2.25
CA ARG A 208 -16.06 -0.15 2.84
C ARG A 208 -17.57 -0.32 3.01
N LYS A 209 -18.32 0.77 3.24
CA LYS A 209 -19.79 0.73 3.25
C LYS A 209 -20.36 0.41 1.86
N LEU A 210 -19.74 0.92 0.79
CA LEU A 210 -20.11 0.61 -0.59
C LEU A 210 -19.81 -0.85 -0.97
N SER A 211 -18.74 -1.44 -0.41
CA SER A 211 -18.42 -2.87 -0.59
C SER A 211 -19.12 -3.80 0.42
N GLN A 212 -19.82 -3.25 1.41
CA GLN A 212 -20.55 -3.91 2.51
C GLN A 212 -19.81 -4.98 3.35
N VAL A 213 -18.52 -5.22 3.17
CA VAL A 213 -17.83 -6.39 3.76
C VAL A 213 -16.31 -6.08 3.97
N PRO A 214 -15.62 -6.65 4.98
CA PRO A 214 -14.17 -6.52 5.17
C PRO A 214 -13.35 -6.90 3.92
N ILE A 215 -12.17 -6.28 3.76
CA ILE A 215 -11.22 -6.52 2.65
C ILE A 215 -10.97 -8.03 2.43
N ARG A 216 -10.90 -8.80 3.52
CA ARG A 216 -10.51 -10.22 3.54
C ARG A 216 -11.54 -11.22 2.98
N HIS A 217 -12.85 -10.99 3.12
CA HIS A 217 -13.86 -12.05 2.86
C HIS A 217 -14.62 -11.86 1.54
N THR A 218 -14.69 -10.64 1.01
CA THR A 218 -15.46 -10.31 -0.20
C THR A 218 -14.69 -10.61 -1.48
N PHE A 219 -13.36 -10.52 -1.42
CA PHE A 219 -12.54 -10.54 -2.61
C PHE A 219 -12.34 -11.96 -3.15
N GLN A 220 -12.28 -12.99 -2.30
CA GLN A 220 -11.90 -14.34 -2.74
C GLN A 220 -12.73 -14.86 -3.92
N VAL A 221 -14.07 -14.82 -3.91
CA VAL A 221 -14.87 -15.44 -4.99
C VAL A 221 -14.87 -14.61 -6.29
N THR A 222 -15.06 -13.29 -6.19
CA THR A 222 -15.09 -12.40 -7.37
C THR A 222 -13.72 -12.27 -8.00
N VAL A 223 -12.67 -12.20 -7.17
CA VAL A 223 -11.29 -12.19 -7.62
C VAL A 223 -10.90 -13.54 -8.19
N PHE A 224 -11.25 -14.66 -7.57
CA PHE A 224 -10.93 -15.97 -8.16
C PHE A 224 -11.58 -16.14 -9.54
N LYS A 225 -12.83 -15.68 -9.71
CA LYS A 225 -13.48 -15.62 -11.04
C LYS A 225 -12.77 -14.65 -11.99
N GLN A 226 -12.34 -13.48 -11.54
CA GLN A 226 -11.62 -12.51 -12.39
C GLN A 226 -10.20 -12.98 -12.73
N VAL A 227 -9.48 -13.59 -11.81
CA VAL A 227 -8.15 -14.18 -12.03
C VAL A 227 -8.29 -15.33 -13.00
N LEU A 228 -9.19 -16.28 -12.77
CA LEU A 228 -9.48 -17.36 -13.72
C LEU A 228 -9.87 -16.84 -15.10
N TYR A 229 -10.70 -15.79 -15.17
CA TYR A 229 -11.11 -15.21 -16.45
C TYR A 229 -9.96 -14.50 -17.16
N MET A 230 -9.10 -13.78 -16.44
CA MET A 230 -7.96 -13.05 -17.01
C MET A 230 -6.82 -13.99 -17.39
N THR A 231 -6.54 -15.02 -16.58
CA THR A 231 -5.57 -16.08 -16.92
C THR A 231 -6.07 -16.96 -18.07
N ALA A 232 -7.38 -17.25 -18.15
CA ALA A 232 -7.99 -17.93 -19.30
C ALA A 232 -7.95 -17.10 -20.59
N ILE A 233 -7.99 -15.76 -20.50
CA ILE A 233 -7.79 -14.88 -21.66
C ILE A 233 -6.33 -14.90 -22.15
N GLU A 234 -5.37 -15.00 -21.23
CA GLU A 234 -3.94 -15.07 -21.57
C GLU A 234 -3.49 -16.46 -22.06
N SER A 235 -4.27 -17.52 -21.77
CA SER A 235 -3.90 -18.93 -22.01
C SER A 235 -4.72 -19.68 -23.07
N ASP A 236 -5.37 -18.98 -24.02
CA ASP A 236 -6.07 -19.51 -25.21
C ASP A 236 -7.62 -19.61 -25.09
N GLN A 237 -8.31 -19.16 -26.14
CA GLN A 237 -9.77 -18.90 -26.23
C GLN A 237 -10.68 -20.14 -26.09
N ALA A 238 -10.12 -21.33 -25.90
CA ALA A 238 -10.87 -22.59 -25.91
C ALA A 238 -11.38 -23.07 -24.53
N LEU A 239 -10.71 -22.71 -23.43
CA LEU A 239 -11.06 -23.19 -22.07
C LEU A 239 -12.15 -22.36 -21.38
N ALA A 240 -12.26 -21.06 -21.73
CA ALA A 240 -13.25 -20.15 -21.15
C ALA A 240 -14.70 -20.58 -21.40
N HIS A 241 -14.96 -21.29 -22.51
CA HIS A 241 -16.29 -21.81 -22.85
C HIS A 241 -16.74 -23.02 -22.00
N SER A 242 -15.80 -23.77 -21.41
CA SER A 242 -16.14 -24.95 -20.60
C SER A 242 -16.51 -24.59 -19.16
N LEU A 243 -15.92 -23.52 -18.61
CA LEU A 243 -16.17 -23.08 -17.23
C LEU A 243 -17.41 -22.19 -17.07
N LEU A 244 -17.84 -21.49 -18.14
CA LEU A 244 -19.09 -20.71 -18.15
C LEU A 244 -20.35 -21.59 -18.30
N GLY A 245 -20.20 -22.90 -18.53
CA GLY A 245 -21.31 -23.86 -18.69
C GLY A 245 -21.88 -24.44 -17.39
N CYS A 246 -21.21 -24.27 -16.24
CA CYS A 246 -21.72 -24.74 -14.95
C CYS A 246 -22.70 -23.72 -14.36
N SER A 247 -23.93 -23.77 -14.86
CA SER A 247 -25.08 -23.14 -14.21
C SER A 247 -25.37 -23.86 -12.90
N ILE A 248 -25.19 -23.19 -11.76
CA ILE A 248 -25.76 -23.66 -10.49
C ILE A 248 -27.26 -23.38 -10.57
N SER A 249 -28.05 -24.40 -10.87
CA SER A 249 -29.50 -24.37 -10.75
C SER A 249 -29.88 -24.08 -9.29
N PRO A 250 -30.76 -23.11 -9.00
CA PRO A 250 -31.32 -22.97 -7.67
C PRO A 250 -32.43 -24.02 -7.53
N THR A 251 -32.17 -25.11 -6.81
CA THR A 251 -33.25 -25.98 -6.33
C THR A 251 -33.95 -25.26 -5.18
N LEU A 252 -35.07 -24.61 -5.53
CA LEU A 252 -36.16 -24.27 -4.64
C LEU A 252 -36.99 -25.54 -4.35
N GLU A 253 -37.33 -25.68 -3.06
CA GLU A 253 -38.45 -26.42 -2.47
C GLU A 253 -38.46 -27.96 -2.46
N GLY A 254 -38.76 -28.47 -1.26
CA GLY A 254 -38.92 -29.86 -0.85
C GLY A 254 -38.70 -30.00 0.65
#